data_AF-A0A6B3CTG8-F1
#
_entry.id   AF-A0A6B3CTG8-F1
#
_cell.length_a   1.000
_cell.length_b   1.000
_cell.length_c   1.000
_cell.angle_alpha   90.00
_cell.angle_beta   90.00
_cell.angle_gamma   90.00
#
_symmetry.space_group_name_H-M   'P 1'
#
loop_
_entity.id
_entity.type
_entity.pdbx_description
1 polymer ?
#
loop_
_entity_poly.entity_id
_entity_poly.type
_entity_poly.pdbx_seq_one_letter_code
_entity_poly.pdbx_strand_id
1 'polypeptide(L)'
;PDAVIAATGYRRGLEGLVGHLGVLDGTGRPVAHGGRTPAGAPGLYFTGFTNPISGMLRELAIDAGRIAGAVAKRQAGRVSRLPG
;
A
#
# COMPACT_ATOMS: atom_id res chain seq x y z
N PRO A 1 38.32 -14.69 6.26
CA PRO A 1 37.70 -14.13 5.05
C PRO A 1 37.97 -12.63 5.03
N ASP A 2 38.30 -12.07 3.86
CA ASP A 2 38.68 -10.65 3.76
C ASP A 2 37.46 -9.71 3.71
N ALA A 3 36.28 -10.23 3.30
CA ALA A 3 34.99 -9.54 3.41
C ALA A 3 33.81 -10.52 3.40
N VAL A 4 32.66 -10.06 3.92
CA VAL A 4 31.37 -10.78 3.88
C VAL A 4 30.27 -9.78 3.49
N ILE A 5 29.37 -10.20 2.59
CA ILE A 5 28.17 -9.44 2.20
C ILE A 5 26.93 -10.21 2.66
N ALA A 6 26.17 -9.62 3.59
CA ALA A 6 24.90 -10.17 4.04
C ALA A 6 23.74 -9.54 3.24
N ALA A 7 23.29 -10.25 2.21
CA ALA A 7 22.17 -9.83 1.34
C ALA A 7 20.81 -10.36 1.85
N THR A 8 20.51 -10.14 3.13
CA THR A 8 19.36 -10.77 3.82
C THR A 8 18.01 -10.07 3.60
N GLY A 9 17.97 -9.06 2.74
CA GLY A 9 16.77 -8.27 2.45
C GLY A 9 16.45 -7.22 3.51
N TYR A 10 15.24 -6.67 3.44
CA TYR A 10 14.77 -5.54 4.24
C TYR A 10 13.50 -5.87 5.02
N ARG A 11 13.30 -5.18 6.15
CA ARG A 11 12.00 -5.15 6.85
C ARG A 11 11.11 -4.06 6.24
N ARG A 12 9.79 -4.23 6.36
CA ARG A 12 8.79 -3.29 5.82
C ARG A 12 8.77 -2.01 6.63
N GLY A 13 8.97 -2.11 7.95
CA GLY A 13 9.11 -0.96 8.85
C GLY A 13 7.83 -0.15 9.01
N LEU A 14 6.66 -0.76 8.77
CA LEU A 14 5.36 -0.08 8.82
C LEU A 14 4.73 -0.10 10.21
N GLU A 15 5.19 -1.00 11.08
CA GLU A 15 4.58 -1.28 12.38
C GLU A 15 4.54 -0.03 13.28
N GLY A 16 5.64 0.74 13.31
CA GLY A 16 5.70 1.99 14.07
C GLY A 16 4.90 3.15 13.45
N LEU A 17 4.67 3.13 12.13
CA LEU A 17 4.00 4.22 11.42
C LEU A 17 2.48 4.05 11.39
N VAL A 18 2.01 2.83 11.10
CA VAL A 18 0.59 2.54 10.86
C VAL A 18 0.09 1.29 11.58
N GLY A 19 0.96 0.56 12.32
CA GLY A 19 0.57 -0.68 12.98
C GLY A 19 -0.58 -0.52 13.98
N HIS A 20 -0.66 0.63 14.64
CA HIS A 20 -1.74 0.99 15.56
C HIS A 20 -3.12 1.10 14.89
N LEU A 21 -3.19 1.15 13.55
CA LEU A 21 -4.45 1.24 12.80
C LEU A 21 -5.06 -0.15 12.49
N GLY A 22 -4.39 -1.25 12.86
CA GLY A 22 -4.87 -2.60 12.56
C GLY A 22 -4.86 -2.94 11.06
N VAL A 23 -4.00 -2.27 10.28
CA VAL A 23 -3.93 -2.37 8.81
C VAL A 23 -2.83 -3.30 8.30
N LEU A 24 -2.10 -3.94 9.21
CA LEU A 24 -1.01 -4.87 8.91
C LEU A 24 -1.36 -6.28 9.39
N ASP A 25 -0.92 -7.30 8.65
CA ASP A 25 -0.99 -8.70 9.07
C ASP A 25 0.10 -9.05 10.10
N GLY A 26 0.08 -10.30 10.60
CA GLY A 26 1.05 -10.79 11.59
C GLY A 26 2.52 -10.77 11.13
N THR A 27 2.79 -10.46 9.86
CA THR A 27 4.14 -10.34 9.27
C THR A 27 4.51 -8.89 8.94
N GLY A 28 3.66 -7.92 9.33
CA GLY A 28 3.85 -6.50 9.05
C GLY A 28 3.49 -6.11 7.62
N ARG A 29 2.79 -6.96 6.86
CA ARG A 29 2.36 -6.63 5.50
C ARG A 29 1.00 -5.94 5.51
N PRO A 30 0.78 -4.94 4.65
CA PRO A 30 -0.55 -4.35 4.48
C PRO A 30 -1.61 -5.37 4.07
N VAL A 31 -2.79 -5.29 4.68
CA VAL A 31 -3.93 -6.18 4.39
C VAL A 31 -4.70 -5.78 3.11
N ALA A 32 -4.42 -4.61 2.55
CA ALA A 32 -5.03 -4.09 1.34
C ALA A 32 -3.96 -3.64 0.33
N HIS A 33 -4.30 -3.69 -0.96
CA HIS A 33 -3.42 -3.33 -2.08
C HIS A 33 -4.23 -2.81 -3.27
N GLY A 34 -3.56 -2.13 -4.20
CA GLY A 34 -4.19 -1.45 -5.33
C GLY A 34 -5.22 -0.43 -4.86
N GLY A 35 -6.35 -0.32 -5.57
CA GLY A 35 -7.40 0.66 -5.27
C GLY A 35 -8.24 0.37 -4.01
N ARG A 36 -7.92 -0.68 -3.24
CA ARG A 36 -8.64 -1.04 -2.01
C ARG A 36 -8.00 -0.40 -0.79
N THR A 37 -8.82 -0.08 0.21
CA THR A 37 -8.37 0.46 1.49
C THR A 37 -8.86 -0.42 2.64
N PRO A 38 -8.14 -0.51 3.77
CA PRO A 38 -8.63 -1.19 4.96
C PRO A 38 -9.95 -0.58 5.44
N ALA A 39 -10.86 -1.41 5.99
CA ALA A 39 -12.17 -0.95 6.44
C ALA A 39 -12.09 0.13 7.53
N GLY A 40 -11.15 -0.01 8.46
CA GLY A 40 -10.89 0.95 9.54
C GLY A 40 -10.05 2.16 9.13
N ALA A 41 -9.52 2.20 7.90
CA ALA A 41 -8.71 3.31 7.39
C ALA A 41 -9.08 3.69 5.94
N PRO A 42 -10.30 4.20 5.67
CA PRO A 42 -10.70 4.60 4.33
C PRO A 42 -9.82 5.74 3.79
N GLY A 43 -9.24 5.53 2.61
CA GLY A 43 -8.33 6.48 1.97
C GLY A 43 -6.85 6.23 2.25
N LEU A 44 -6.51 5.23 3.08
CA LEU A 44 -5.13 4.74 3.21
C LEU A 44 -4.85 3.65 2.17
N TYR A 45 -3.84 3.88 1.33
CA TYR A 45 -3.42 2.97 0.26
C TYR A 45 -2.00 2.50 0.48
N PHE A 46 -1.70 1.28 0.04
CA PHE A 46 -0.38 0.68 0.10
C PHE A 46 0.02 0.19 -1.30
N THR A 47 1.27 0.47 -1.68
CA THR A 47 1.85 0.04 -2.95
C THR A 47 3.29 -0.42 -2.72
N GLY A 48 3.77 -1.40 -3.49
CA GLY A 48 5.14 -1.91 -3.38
C GLY A 48 5.40 -2.90 -2.23
N PHE A 49 4.35 -3.40 -1.57
CA PHE A 49 4.47 -4.36 -0.45
C PHE A 49 4.01 -5.80 -0.79
N THR A 50 3.68 -6.06 -2.05
CA THR A 50 3.39 -7.42 -2.56
C THR A 50 4.68 -8.09 -3.04
N ASN A 51 4.64 -9.38 -3.39
CA ASN A 51 5.75 -10.06 -4.08
C ASN A 51 5.20 -10.99 -5.17
N PRO A 52 4.85 -10.43 -6.35
CA PRO A 52 4.13 -11.14 -7.38
C PRO A 52 5.10 -11.82 -8.37
N ILE A 53 4.71 -13.00 -8.88
CA ILE A 53 5.49 -13.75 -9.88
C ILE A 53 5.66 -12.93 -11.18
N SER A 54 4.72 -12.04 -11.49
CA SER A 54 4.74 -11.13 -12.64
C SER A 54 5.80 -10.01 -12.55
N GLY A 55 6.47 -9.87 -11.40
CA GLY A 55 7.53 -8.88 -11.17
C GLY A 55 7.03 -7.61 -10.46
N MET A 56 7.83 -7.15 -9.50
CA MET A 56 7.50 -6.03 -8.62
C MET A 56 7.22 -4.73 -9.36
N LEU A 57 8.05 -4.35 -10.34
CA LEU A 57 7.92 -3.08 -11.04
C LEU A 57 6.63 -3.00 -11.88
N ARG A 58 6.27 -4.13 -12.51
CA ARG A 58 5.03 -4.24 -13.28
C ARG A 58 3.81 -4.06 -12.38
N GLU A 59 3.75 -4.80 -11.28
CA GLU A 59 2.61 -4.71 -10.36
C GLU A 59 2.55 -3.35 -9.66
N LEU A 60 3.70 -2.73 -9.36
CA LEU A 60 3.76 -1.38 -8.79
C LEU A 60 3.07 -0.36 -9.72
N ALA A 61 3.34 -0.43 -11.03
CA ALA A 61 2.73 0.47 -12.01
C ALA A 61 1.20 0.24 -12.12
N ILE A 62 0.77 -1.02 -12.12
CA ILE A 62 -0.65 -1.38 -12.17
C ILE A 62 -1.38 -0.88 -10.90
N ASP A 63 -0.82 -1.14 -9.72
CA ASP A 63 -1.42 -0.71 -8.45
C ASP A 63 -1.45 0.81 -8.31
N ALA A 64 -0.41 1.52 -8.78
CA ALA A 64 -0.43 2.98 -8.84
C ALA A 64 -1.61 3.51 -9.66
N GLY A 65 -1.88 2.94 -10.84
CA GLY A 65 -3.05 3.29 -11.65
C GLY A 65 -4.38 3.03 -10.95
N ARG A 66 -4.50 1.90 -10.26
CA ARG A 66 -5.70 1.56 -9.47
C ARG A 66 -5.91 2.51 -8.29
N ILE A 67 -4.84 2.88 -7.58
CA ILE A 67 -4.88 3.85 -6.47
C ILE A 67 -5.31 5.22 -6.98
N ALA A 68 -4.68 5.71 -8.04
CA ALA A 68 -5.01 7.00 -8.64
C ALA A 68 -6.50 7.06 -9.05
N GLY A 69 -7.00 6.00 -9.71
CA GLY A 69 -8.42 5.90 -10.08
C GLY A 69 -9.36 5.89 -8.87
N ALA A 70 -9.00 5.20 -7.79
CA ALA A 70 -9.78 5.19 -6.55
C ALA A 70 -9.82 6.57 -5.87
N VAL A 71 -8.67 7.25 -5.81
CA VAL A 71 -8.55 8.61 -5.26
C VAL A 71 -9.40 9.59 -6.08
N ALA A 72 -9.28 9.57 -7.41
CA ALA A 72 -10.03 10.46 -8.29
C ALA A 72 -11.55 10.29 -8.12
N LYS A 73 -12.04 9.04 -8.11
CA LYS A 73 -13.48 8.74 -7.89
C LYS A 73 -13.96 9.25 -6.53
N ARG A 74 -13.17 9.07 -5.46
CA ARG A 74 -13.51 9.56 -4.13
C ARG A 74 -13.59 11.08 -4.09
N GLN A 75 -12.65 11.78 -4.73
CA GLN A 75 -12.64 13.25 -4.77
C GLN A 75 -13.83 13.79 -5.58
N ALA A 76 -14.14 13.21 -6.74
CA ALA A 76 -15.31 13.59 -7.53
C ALA A 76 -16.61 13.46 -6.72
N GLY A 77 -16.77 12.37 -5.97
CA GLY A 77 -17.91 12.18 -5.07
C GLY A 77 -17.96 13.17 -3.90
N ARG A 78 -16.82 13.70 -3.43
CA ARG A 78 -16.77 14.75 -2.40
C ARG A 78 -17.21 16.10 -2.95
N VAL A 79 -16.76 16.47 -4.15
CA VAL A 79 -17.12 17.74 -4.80
C VAL A 79 -18.62 17.79 -5.09
N SER A 80 -19.21 16.67 -5.55
CA SER A 80 -20.65 16.57 -5.79
C SER A 80 -21.53 16.73 -4.54
N ARG A 81 -20.95 16.64 -3.33
CA ARG A 81 -21.68 16.71 -2.05
C ARG A 81 -21.51 18.05 -1.32
N LEU A 82 -20.82 19.02 -1.93
CA LEU A 82 -20.75 20.37 -1.38
C LEU A 82 -22.12 21.05 -1.58
N PRO A 83 -22.71 21.67 -0.55
CA PRO A 83 -23.92 22.46 -0.71
C PRO A 83 -23.63 23.66 -1.63
N GLY A 84 -24.51 23.87 -2.61
CA GLY A 84 -24.45 25.01 -3.54
C GLY A 84 -24.95 26.31 -2.92
#